data_AF-A0A3B1DTT8-F1
#
_entry.id   AF-A0A3B1DTT8-F1
#
_cell.length_a   1.000
_cell.length_b   1.000
_cell.length_c   1.000
_cell.angle_alpha   90.00
_cell.angle_beta   90.00
_cell.angle_gamma   90.00
#
_symmetry.space_group_name_H-M   'P 1'
#
loop_
_entity.id
_entity.type
_entity.pdbx_description
1 polymer ?
#
loop_
_entity_poly.entity_id
_entity_poly.type
_entity_poly.pdbx_seq_one_letter_code
_entity_poly.pdbx_strand_id
1 'polypeptide(L)'
;GFQLALNMASYMPPRDAKEAKKMINTFSDVIGFDPQKKLLDHLGSITCIYSDPSQELFGMGGGFGMAIAIEVKNPQKLKTGLNTILDKIKKLDKRNLVNISRSVKQGREMVHVYAKEVPFGPAFCVDDKWLVIGLIPQTVEAFLLRLDGKLNRWKPSEEHLKALAELPKEYTSLSMSDPRQVYQLLFSIVPAYSGIIEMLLRQEMRYKGKFPLKTSDLPPTEVVVKPMFPNFSVVTVDKDGFHAVSRSSVPSIDIGSIAVLQYIGLLLQ
;
A
#
# COMPACT_ATOMS: atom_id res chain seq x y z
N GLY A 1 2.09 -5.94 14.56
CA GLY A 1 0.70 -5.78 14.09
C GLY A 1 -0.15 -5.06 15.12
N PHE A 2 -0.97 -5.79 15.90
CA PHE A 2 -1.84 -5.19 16.92
C PHE A 2 -1.07 -4.62 18.09
N GLN A 3 -0.10 -5.38 18.62
CA GLN A 3 0.74 -4.86 19.69
C GLN A 3 1.50 -3.62 19.22
N LEU A 4 1.89 -3.57 17.94
CA LEU A 4 2.44 -2.37 17.32
C LEU A 4 1.39 -1.24 17.26
N ALA A 5 0.14 -1.50 16.85
CA ALA A 5 -0.94 -0.50 16.84
C ALA A 5 -1.36 -0.03 18.25
N LEU A 6 -1.32 -0.92 19.25
CA LEU A 6 -1.59 -0.63 20.66
C LEU A 6 -0.43 0.13 21.30
N ASN A 7 0.80 -0.23 20.96
CA ASN A 7 2.00 0.49 21.36
C ASN A 7 2.00 1.87 20.69
N MET A 8 1.69 1.98 19.39
CA MET A 8 1.47 3.26 18.72
C MET A 8 0.41 4.10 19.43
N ALA A 9 -0.71 3.50 19.81
CA ALA A 9 -1.77 4.19 20.54
C ALA A 9 -1.25 4.76 21.87
N SER A 10 -0.36 4.08 22.62
CA SER A 10 0.18 4.66 23.86
C SER A 10 1.02 5.92 23.68
N TYR A 11 1.45 6.23 22.46
CA TYR A 11 2.29 7.38 22.15
C TYR A 11 1.57 8.48 21.38
N MET A 12 0.31 8.27 21.03
CA MET A 12 -0.56 9.33 20.53
C MET A 12 -0.97 10.26 21.68
N PRO A 13 -1.44 11.50 21.40
CA PRO A 13 -2.08 12.31 22.41
C PRO A 13 -3.08 11.48 23.23
N PRO A 14 -3.15 11.62 24.57
CA PRO A 14 -3.90 10.69 25.44
C PRO A 14 -5.36 10.46 25.02
N ARG A 15 -5.96 11.44 24.36
CA ARG A 15 -7.29 11.33 23.73
C ARG A 15 -7.31 10.29 22.61
N ASP A 16 -6.42 10.43 21.63
CA ASP A 16 -6.34 9.58 20.43
C ASP A 16 -5.91 8.16 20.81
N ALA A 17 -4.99 8.05 21.78
CA ALA A 17 -4.60 6.78 22.41
C ALA A 17 -5.80 5.99 22.95
N LYS A 18 -6.68 6.69 23.67
CA LYS A 18 -7.89 6.14 24.27
C LYS A 18 -8.93 5.80 23.21
N GLU A 19 -9.08 6.63 22.18
CA GLU A 19 -9.98 6.36 21.04
C GLU A 19 -9.52 5.14 20.23
N ALA A 20 -8.23 5.00 19.94
CA ALA A 20 -7.67 3.83 19.25
C ALA A 20 -7.86 2.55 20.07
N LYS A 21 -7.54 2.56 21.37
CA LYS A 21 -7.79 1.42 22.27
C LYS A 21 -9.28 1.08 22.36
N LYS A 22 -10.16 2.09 22.40
CA LYS A 22 -11.61 1.90 22.39
C LYS A 22 -12.08 1.27 21.08
N MET A 23 -11.57 1.72 19.94
CA MET A 23 -11.89 1.15 18.63
C MET A 23 -11.45 -0.31 18.55
N ILE A 24 -10.26 -0.62 19.04
CA ILE A 24 -9.71 -1.99 19.12
C ILE A 24 -10.56 -2.91 20.01
N ASN A 25 -10.94 -2.43 21.18
CA ASN A 25 -11.79 -3.20 22.10
C ASN A 25 -13.19 -3.39 21.50
N THR A 26 -13.77 -2.34 20.92
CA THR A 26 -15.06 -2.40 20.23
C THR A 26 -15.00 -3.39 19.06
N PHE A 27 -13.90 -3.40 18.30
CA PHE A 27 -13.70 -4.36 17.22
C PHE A 27 -13.68 -5.79 17.74
N SER A 28 -12.99 -6.04 18.85
CA SER A 28 -12.94 -7.36 19.49
C SER A 28 -14.32 -7.80 20.03
N ASP A 29 -15.08 -6.87 20.61
CA ASP A 29 -16.43 -7.11 21.12
C ASP A 29 -17.42 -7.42 19.97
N VAL A 30 -17.37 -6.63 18.88
CA VAL A 30 -18.21 -6.82 17.69
C VAL A 30 -17.86 -8.13 16.97
N ILE A 31 -16.57 -8.42 16.84
CA ILE A 31 -16.08 -9.64 16.18
C ILE A 31 -16.07 -10.83 17.14
N GLY A 32 -16.39 -10.65 18.42
CA GLY A 32 -16.56 -11.68 19.44
C GLY A 32 -15.44 -12.72 19.51
N PHE A 33 -14.21 -12.31 19.19
CA PHE A 33 -12.99 -13.08 19.41
C PHE A 33 -11.79 -12.12 19.51
N ASP A 34 -10.70 -12.62 20.09
CA ASP A 34 -9.44 -11.87 20.20
C ASP A 34 -8.69 -11.82 18.84
N PRO A 35 -8.63 -10.66 18.16
CA PRO A 35 -8.01 -10.52 16.85
C PRO A 35 -6.50 -10.78 16.87
N GLN A 36 -5.84 -10.56 18.01
CA GLN A 36 -4.41 -10.88 18.16
C GLN A 36 -4.22 -12.38 17.99
N LYS A 37 -4.93 -13.19 18.79
CA LYS A 37 -4.80 -14.66 18.78
C LYS A 37 -5.29 -15.32 17.51
N LYS A 38 -6.30 -14.75 16.85
CA LYS A 38 -6.97 -15.37 15.70
C LYS A 38 -6.43 -14.94 14.34
N LEU A 39 -5.74 -13.80 14.26
CA LEU A 39 -5.20 -13.29 13.01
C LEU A 39 -3.71 -13.01 13.13
N LEU A 40 -3.32 -12.18 14.10
CA LEU A 40 -2.03 -11.49 14.07
C LEU A 40 -0.88 -12.36 14.56
N ASP A 41 -1.14 -13.26 15.50
CA ASP A 41 -0.19 -14.30 15.94
C ASP A 41 0.17 -15.29 14.82
N HIS A 42 -0.61 -15.30 13.73
CA HIS A 42 -0.39 -16.17 12.58
C HIS A 42 0.36 -15.48 11.43
N LEU A 43 0.68 -14.20 11.58
CA LEU A 43 1.49 -13.43 10.62
C LEU A 43 2.98 -13.51 10.95
N GLY A 44 3.79 -13.45 9.90
CA GLY A 44 5.24 -13.38 9.89
C GLY A 44 5.77 -11.99 10.26
N SER A 45 7.08 -11.80 10.10
CA SER A 45 7.73 -10.51 10.33
C SER A 45 7.87 -9.68 9.06
N ILE A 46 7.73 -10.29 7.89
CA ILE A 46 7.89 -9.62 6.60
C ILE A 46 6.54 -9.06 6.15
N THR A 47 6.50 -7.76 5.86
CA THR A 47 5.39 -7.09 5.18
C THR A 47 5.95 -6.31 4.00
N CYS A 48 5.37 -6.50 2.83
CA CYS A 48 5.70 -5.78 1.61
C CYS A 48 4.47 -5.03 1.14
N ILE A 49 4.61 -3.73 0.91
CA ILE A 49 3.59 -2.90 0.28
C ILE A 49 4.20 -2.44 -1.03
N TYR A 50 3.51 -2.71 -2.14
CA TYR A 50 4.00 -2.34 -3.47
C TYR A 50 2.83 -1.99 -4.38
N SER A 51 3.09 -1.19 -5.42
CA SER A 51 2.17 -1.03 -6.55
C SER A 51 2.70 -1.89 -7.70
N ASP A 52 1.79 -2.58 -8.37
CA ASP A 52 2.02 -3.29 -9.61
C ASP A 52 1.54 -2.42 -10.79
N PRO A 53 2.45 -1.77 -11.54
CA PRO A 53 2.08 -0.90 -12.65
C PRO A 53 1.26 -1.60 -13.73
N SER A 54 1.42 -2.93 -13.87
CA SER A 54 0.66 -3.71 -14.86
C SER A 54 -0.81 -3.90 -14.49
N GLN A 55 -1.19 -3.60 -13.25
CA GLN A 55 -2.55 -3.73 -12.71
C GLN A 55 -3.21 -2.37 -12.44
N GLU A 56 -2.53 -1.27 -12.78
CA GLU A 56 -3.09 0.07 -12.61
C GLU A 56 -4.20 0.32 -13.65
N LEU A 57 -5.34 0.83 -13.18
CA LEU A 57 -6.45 1.18 -14.05
C LEU A 57 -6.02 2.35 -14.96
N PHE A 58 -6.10 2.14 -16.28
CA PHE A 58 -5.65 3.09 -17.32
C PHE A 58 -4.17 3.50 -17.23
N GLY A 59 -3.33 2.74 -16.52
CA GLY A 59 -1.95 3.13 -16.25
C GLY A 59 -1.83 4.42 -15.43
N MET A 60 -2.92 4.95 -14.85
CA MET A 60 -2.97 6.29 -14.27
C MET A 60 -2.49 6.38 -12.81
N GLY A 61 -1.80 5.37 -12.28
CA GLY A 61 -1.26 5.41 -10.91
C GLY A 61 -2.32 5.63 -9.83
N GLY A 62 -3.56 5.19 -10.07
CA GLY A 62 -4.71 5.38 -9.18
C GLY A 62 -4.69 4.48 -7.93
N GLY A 63 -3.64 3.69 -7.75
CA GLY A 63 -3.46 2.80 -6.62
C GLY A 63 -4.21 1.48 -6.75
N PHE A 64 -4.87 1.22 -7.88
CA PHE A 64 -5.56 -0.05 -8.13
C PHE A 64 -4.58 -1.24 -8.21
N GLY A 65 -3.33 -0.95 -8.62
CA GLY A 65 -2.24 -1.91 -8.59
C GLY A 65 -1.62 -2.14 -7.21
N MET A 66 -2.09 -1.46 -6.15
CA MET A 66 -1.54 -1.64 -4.81
C MET A 66 -1.84 -3.04 -4.26
N ALA A 67 -0.81 -3.64 -3.69
CA ALA A 67 -0.86 -4.88 -2.94
C ALA A 67 -0.10 -4.79 -1.63
N ILE A 68 -0.63 -5.52 -0.65
CA ILE A 68 0.02 -5.79 0.63
C ILE A 68 0.26 -7.30 0.68
N ALA A 69 1.52 -7.72 0.77
CA ALA A 69 1.91 -9.10 0.98
C ALA A 69 2.53 -9.24 2.37
N ILE A 70 1.94 -10.09 3.20
CA ILE A 70 2.36 -10.33 4.58
C ILE A 70 2.76 -11.79 4.69
N GLU A 71 3.94 -12.06 5.24
CA GLU A 71 4.34 -13.43 5.53
C GLU A 71 3.36 -14.07 6.53
N VAL A 72 3.16 -15.38 6.42
CA VAL A 72 2.22 -16.15 7.23
C VAL A 72 2.96 -17.32 7.87
N LYS A 73 2.82 -17.45 9.20
CA LYS A 73 3.38 -18.55 10.00
C LYS A 73 2.44 -19.74 10.08
N ASN A 74 1.13 -19.50 10.13
CA ASN A 74 0.12 -20.54 10.22
C ASN A 74 -1.08 -20.25 9.30
N PRO A 75 -1.01 -20.68 8.03
CA PRO A 75 -2.00 -20.29 7.03
C PRO A 75 -3.37 -20.88 7.30
N GLN A 76 -3.47 -22.10 7.84
CA GLN A 76 -4.76 -22.72 8.16
C GLN A 76 -5.49 -21.95 9.27
N LYS A 77 -4.80 -21.63 10.38
CA LYS A 77 -5.43 -20.86 11.46
C LYS A 77 -5.80 -19.45 11.02
N LEU A 78 -4.95 -18.80 10.21
CA LEU A 78 -5.27 -17.49 9.64
C LEU A 78 -6.51 -17.54 8.75
N LYS A 79 -6.62 -18.54 7.87
CA LYS A 79 -7.82 -18.78 7.03
C LYS A 79 -9.07 -18.95 7.89
N THR A 80 -9.00 -19.74 8.96
CA THR A 80 -10.12 -19.92 9.89
C THR A 80 -10.51 -18.59 10.56
N GLY A 81 -9.53 -17.81 11.00
CA GLY A 81 -9.75 -16.48 11.60
C GLY A 81 -10.45 -15.53 10.63
N LEU A 82 -9.94 -15.41 9.39
CA LEU A 82 -10.53 -14.57 8.35
C LEU A 82 -11.94 -15.04 7.98
N ASN A 83 -12.18 -16.34 7.82
CA ASN A 83 -13.52 -16.88 7.54
C ASN A 83 -14.51 -16.54 8.67
N THR A 84 -14.07 -16.59 9.92
CA THR A 84 -14.91 -16.19 11.06
C THR A 84 -15.32 -14.71 10.96
N ILE A 85 -14.42 -13.82 10.51
CA ILE A 85 -14.72 -12.40 10.29
C ILE A 85 -15.73 -12.25 9.16
N LEU A 86 -15.49 -12.90 8.01
CA LEU A 86 -16.39 -12.82 6.86
C LEU A 86 -17.80 -13.30 7.20
N ASP A 87 -17.92 -14.38 7.97
CA ASP A 87 -19.20 -14.91 8.43
C ASP A 87 -19.91 -13.93 9.38
N LYS A 88 -19.18 -13.23 10.24
CA LYS A 88 -19.74 -12.19 11.10
C LYS A 88 -20.17 -10.95 10.31
N ILE A 89 -19.39 -10.51 9.34
CA ILE A 89 -19.76 -9.42 8.43
C ILE A 89 -21.09 -9.76 7.74
N LYS A 90 -21.21 -10.96 7.17
CA LYS A 90 -22.47 -11.42 6.54
C LYS A 90 -23.65 -11.42 7.52
N LYS A 91 -23.46 -11.86 8.76
CA LYS A 91 -24.52 -11.89 9.78
C LYS A 91 -24.95 -10.50 10.23
N LEU A 92 -24.01 -9.55 10.30
CA LEU A 92 -24.29 -8.17 10.70
C LEU A 92 -24.87 -7.34 9.54
N ASP A 93 -24.61 -7.72 8.30
CA ASP A 93 -25.13 -7.07 7.11
C ASP A 93 -26.60 -7.41 6.84
N LYS A 94 -27.49 -6.84 7.66
CA LYS A 94 -28.95 -7.01 7.54
C LYS A 94 -29.54 -6.49 6.22
N ARG A 95 -28.79 -5.68 5.48
CA ARG A 95 -29.24 -4.98 4.27
C ARG A 95 -28.67 -5.61 2.99
N ASN A 96 -27.88 -6.69 3.09
CA ASN A 96 -27.16 -7.30 1.97
C ASN A 96 -26.37 -6.26 1.15
N LEU A 97 -25.70 -5.33 1.84
CA LEU A 97 -24.86 -4.31 1.23
C LEU A 97 -23.48 -4.85 0.86
N VAL A 98 -23.02 -5.92 1.51
CA VAL A 98 -21.70 -6.52 1.34
C VAL A 98 -21.82 -7.86 0.63
N ASN A 99 -21.18 -7.96 -0.52
CA ASN A 99 -21.00 -9.19 -1.25
C ASN A 99 -19.62 -9.79 -0.94
N ILE A 100 -19.61 -11.10 -0.67
CA ILE A 100 -18.38 -11.86 -0.49
C ILE A 100 -18.38 -12.96 -1.53
N SER A 101 -17.56 -12.78 -2.55
CA SER A 101 -17.33 -13.76 -3.60
C SER A 101 -16.09 -14.59 -3.26
N ARG A 102 -16.16 -15.90 -3.52
CA ARG A 102 -15.05 -16.83 -3.37
C ARG A 102 -14.79 -17.45 -4.72
N SER A 103 -13.53 -17.54 -5.11
CA SER A 103 -13.10 -18.18 -6.35
C SER A 103 -11.81 -18.96 -6.12
N VAL A 104 -11.54 -19.96 -6.95
CA VAL A 104 -10.27 -20.67 -6.93
C VAL A 104 -9.40 -20.16 -8.07
N LYS A 105 -8.22 -19.66 -7.74
CA LYS A 105 -7.23 -19.10 -8.67
C LYS A 105 -5.87 -19.71 -8.37
N GLN A 106 -5.21 -20.25 -9.39
CA GLN A 106 -3.92 -20.94 -9.22
C GLN A 106 -3.93 -21.99 -8.09
N GLY A 107 -5.02 -22.76 -7.99
CA GLY A 107 -5.20 -23.79 -6.94
C GLY A 107 -5.48 -23.25 -5.53
N ARG A 108 -5.62 -21.93 -5.36
CA ARG A 108 -5.79 -21.26 -4.06
C ARG A 108 -7.13 -20.55 -3.99
N GLU A 109 -7.75 -20.55 -2.82
CA GLU A 109 -8.97 -19.77 -2.58
C GLU A 109 -8.64 -18.28 -2.52
N MET A 110 -9.32 -17.50 -3.35
CA MET A 110 -9.32 -16.05 -3.34
C MET A 110 -10.69 -15.55 -2.88
N VAL A 111 -10.69 -14.63 -1.93
CA VAL A 111 -11.90 -13.98 -1.41
C VAL A 111 -11.92 -12.55 -1.91
N HIS A 112 -13.05 -12.12 -2.47
CA HIS A 112 -13.29 -10.74 -2.88
C HIS A 112 -14.48 -10.19 -2.10
N VAL A 113 -14.26 -9.08 -1.40
CA VAL A 113 -15.27 -8.41 -0.57
C VAL A 113 -15.57 -7.06 -1.20
N TYR A 114 -16.81 -6.81 -1.59
CA TYR A 114 -17.20 -5.54 -2.21
C TYR A 114 -18.61 -5.13 -1.76
N ALA A 115 -18.86 -3.82 -1.72
CA ALA A 115 -20.18 -3.30 -1.42
C ALA A 115 -21.02 -3.16 -2.70
N LYS A 116 -22.35 -3.31 -2.61
CA LYS A 116 -23.25 -3.26 -3.78
C LYS A 116 -23.15 -1.97 -4.60
N GLU A 117 -22.82 -0.85 -3.95
CA GLU A 117 -22.73 0.48 -4.57
C GLU A 117 -21.28 0.88 -4.90
N VAL A 118 -20.29 0.06 -4.52
CA VAL A 118 -18.87 0.33 -4.79
C VAL A 118 -18.38 -0.67 -5.84
N PRO A 119 -17.98 -0.20 -7.05
CA PRO A 119 -17.65 -1.08 -8.17
C PRO A 119 -16.36 -1.87 -7.98
N PHE A 120 -15.61 -1.60 -6.91
CA PHE A 120 -14.38 -2.28 -6.53
C PHE A 120 -14.42 -2.65 -5.05
N GLY A 121 -13.60 -3.63 -4.68
CA GLY A 121 -13.48 -4.06 -3.30
C GLY A 121 -12.22 -4.87 -3.08
N PRO A 122 -11.68 -4.86 -1.86
CA PRO A 122 -10.46 -5.59 -1.58
C PRO A 122 -10.66 -7.09 -1.85
N ALA A 123 -9.68 -7.67 -2.51
CA ALA A 123 -9.52 -9.09 -2.63
C ALA A 123 -8.32 -9.55 -1.80
N PHE A 124 -8.37 -10.77 -1.31
CA PHE A 124 -7.23 -11.38 -0.64
C PHE A 124 -7.15 -12.88 -0.87
N CYS A 125 -5.95 -13.41 -0.71
CA CYS A 125 -5.66 -14.84 -0.75
C CYS A 125 -4.65 -15.17 0.35
N VAL A 126 -4.89 -16.27 1.07
CA VAL A 126 -3.90 -16.86 1.97
C VAL A 126 -3.34 -18.10 1.30
N ASP A 127 -2.09 -18.02 0.89
CA ASP A 127 -1.28 -19.15 0.44
C ASP A 127 -0.57 -19.81 1.65
N ASP A 128 0.32 -20.77 1.40
CA ASP A 128 1.09 -21.45 2.45
C ASP A 128 2.02 -20.50 3.21
N LYS A 129 2.61 -19.51 2.53
CA LYS A 129 3.56 -18.57 3.12
C LYS A 129 3.11 -17.11 3.14
N TRP A 130 2.08 -16.74 2.38
CA TRP A 130 1.72 -15.34 2.18
C TRP A 130 0.23 -15.10 2.34
N LEU A 131 -0.13 -14.03 3.02
CA LEU A 131 -1.40 -13.34 2.89
C LEU A 131 -1.16 -12.19 1.93
N VAL A 132 -1.81 -12.21 0.77
CA VAL A 132 -1.79 -11.11 -0.17
C VAL A 132 -3.16 -10.44 -0.22
N ILE A 133 -3.17 -9.12 -0.17
CA ILE A 133 -4.36 -8.27 -0.23
C ILE A 133 -4.14 -7.27 -1.36
N GLY A 134 -5.13 -7.10 -2.24
CA GLY A 134 -5.11 -6.10 -3.31
C GLY A 134 -6.45 -5.38 -3.38
N LEU A 135 -6.47 -4.17 -3.95
CA LEU A 135 -7.72 -3.42 -4.15
C LEU A 135 -8.65 -4.05 -5.19
N ILE A 136 -8.11 -4.93 -6.04
CA ILE A 136 -8.84 -5.69 -7.04
C ILE A 136 -8.33 -7.15 -7.08
N PRO A 137 -9.16 -8.13 -7.46
CA PRO A 137 -8.78 -9.54 -7.58
C PRO A 137 -7.56 -9.78 -8.49
N GLN A 138 -7.42 -8.98 -9.55
CA GLN A 138 -6.36 -9.10 -10.55
C GLN A 138 -4.97 -8.91 -9.92
N THR A 139 -4.83 -7.96 -9.00
CA THR A 139 -3.56 -7.71 -8.29
C THR A 139 -3.16 -8.90 -7.44
N VAL A 140 -4.12 -9.54 -6.77
CA VAL A 140 -3.89 -10.77 -5.99
C VAL A 140 -3.50 -11.92 -6.93
N GLU A 141 -4.20 -12.09 -8.05
CA GLU A 141 -3.91 -13.14 -9.04
C GLU A 141 -2.50 -12.96 -9.64
N ALA A 142 -2.12 -11.73 -9.97
CA ALA A 142 -0.79 -11.40 -10.48
C ALA A 142 0.32 -11.74 -9.48
N PHE A 143 0.09 -11.53 -8.17
CA PHE A 143 1.03 -11.97 -7.13
C PHE A 143 1.17 -13.50 -7.09
N LEU A 144 0.05 -14.24 -7.13
CA LEU A 144 0.08 -15.70 -7.14
C LEU A 144 0.81 -16.26 -8.36
N LEU A 145 0.58 -15.68 -9.54
CA LEU A 145 1.30 -16.06 -10.76
C LEU A 145 2.81 -15.80 -10.65
N ARG A 146 3.23 -14.73 -9.97
CA ARG A 146 4.66 -14.48 -9.68
C ARG A 146 5.23 -15.48 -8.68
N LEU A 147 4.46 -15.86 -7.66
CA LEU A 147 4.86 -16.94 -6.74
C LEU A 147 5.08 -18.25 -7.49
N ASP A 148 4.23 -18.58 -8.44
CA ASP A 148 4.33 -19.79 -9.25
C ASP A 148 5.36 -19.71 -10.40
N GLY A 149 6.04 -18.57 -10.55
CA GLY A 149 7.04 -18.36 -11.61
C GLY A 149 6.46 -18.17 -13.02
N LYS A 150 5.14 -17.95 -13.13
CA LYS A 150 4.44 -17.72 -14.40
C LYS A 150 4.48 -16.27 -14.87
N LEU A 151 4.74 -15.33 -13.95
CA LEU A 151 5.00 -13.92 -14.25
C LEU A 151 6.37 -13.50 -13.73
N ASN A 152 6.96 -12.51 -14.40
CA ASN A 152 8.23 -11.92 -13.99
C ASN A 152 8.13 -11.32 -12.59
N ARG A 153 9.10 -11.66 -11.74
CA ARG A 153 9.32 -11.01 -10.46
C ARG A 153 10.15 -9.76 -10.66
N TRP A 154 9.90 -8.74 -9.85
CA TRP A 154 10.79 -7.60 -9.78
C TRP A 154 12.20 -8.06 -9.41
N LYS A 155 13.18 -7.49 -10.08
CA LYS A 155 14.60 -7.68 -9.80
C LYS A 155 15.26 -6.30 -9.74
N PRO A 156 16.18 -6.05 -8.80
CA PRO A 156 16.93 -4.81 -8.80
C PRO A 156 17.75 -4.71 -10.10
N SER A 157 17.79 -3.51 -10.68
CA SER A 157 18.67 -3.17 -11.79
C SER A 157 20.06 -2.85 -11.24
N GLU A 158 21.06 -2.67 -12.10
CA GLU A 158 22.37 -2.20 -11.65
C GLU A 158 22.30 -0.86 -10.91
N GLU A 159 21.41 0.04 -11.34
CA GLU A 159 21.18 1.32 -10.67
C GLU A 159 20.58 1.11 -9.27
N HIS A 160 19.60 0.20 -9.12
CA HIS A 160 19.05 -0.17 -7.81
C HIS A 160 20.15 -0.75 -6.90
N LEU A 161 20.99 -1.65 -7.42
CA LEU A 161 22.07 -2.26 -6.64
C LEU A 161 23.11 -1.24 -6.19
N LYS A 162 23.49 -0.29 -7.06
CA LYS A 162 24.40 0.81 -6.71
C LYS A 162 23.81 1.68 -5.59
N ALA A 163 22.54 2.06 -5.70
CA ALA A 163 21.87 2.84 -4.66
C ALA A 163 21.76 2.08 -3.33
N LEU A 164 21.42 0.79 -3.35
CA LEU A 164 21.39 -0.07 -2.16
C LEU A 164 22.78 -0.29 -1.54
N ALA A 165 23.85 -0.19 -2.34
CA ALA A 165 25.22 -0.30 -1.86
C ALA A 165 25.61 0.89 -0.95
N GLU A 166 25.03 2.07 -1.18
CA GLU A 166 25.26 3.30 -0.40
C GLU A 166 24.50 3.30 0.94
N LEU A 167 23.52 2.42 1.12
CA LEU A 167 22.67 2.36 2.32
C LEU A 167 23.19 1.35 3.36
N PRO A 168 22.77 1.50 4.64
CA PRO A 168 23.03 0.50 5.67
C PRO A 168 22.63 -0.91 5.23
N LYS A 169 23.48 -1.91 5.52
CA LYS A 169 23.25 -3.31 5.11
C LYS A 169 22.28 -4.04 6.02
N GLU A 170 22.16 -3.57 7.25
CA GLU A 170 21.19 -4.04 8.23
C GLU A 170 20.12 -2.98 8.38
N TYR A 171 18.87 -3.39 8.26
CA TYR A 171 17.73 -2.48 8.33
C TYR A 171 16.47 -3.20 8.77
N THR A 172 15.56 -2.43 9.37
CA THR A 172 14.24 -2.90 9.79
C THR A 172 13.20 -2.62 8.70
N SER A 173 13.45 -1.62 7.85
CA SER A 173 12.61 -1.33 6.69
C SER A 173 13.40 -0.75 5.54
N LEU A 174 12.93 -1.05 4.33
CA LEU A 174 13.42 -0.55 3.06
C LEU A 174 12.21 -0.08 2.25
N SER A 175 12.27 1.17 1.78
CA SER A 175 11.35 1.74 0.82
C SER A 175 12.08 2.08 -0.47
N MET A 176 11.39 1.90 -1.59
CA MET A 176 11.89 2.25 -2.91
C MET A 176 10.75 2.85 -3.73
N SER A 177 11.03 3.97 -4.37
CA SER A 177 10.14 4.56 -5.38
C SER A 177 10.94 5.05 -6.57
N ASP A 178 10.47 4.78 -7.79
CA ASP A 178 11.07 5.34 -8.99
C ASP A 178 10.19 6.50 -9.50
N PRO A 179 10.56 7.76 -9.23
CA PRO A 179 9.74 8.90 -9.61
C PRO A 179 9.57 9.00 -11.12
N ARG A 180 10.52 8.48 -11.92
CA ARG A 180 10.51 8.61 -13.39
C ARG A 180 9.20 8.10 -13.99
N GLN A 181 8.66 7.01 -13.46
CA GLN A 181 7.42 6.40 -13.97
C GLN A 181 6.22 7.35 -13.80
N VAL A 182 6.09 7.96 -12.62
CA VAL A 182 4.99 8.89 -12.33
C VAL A 182 5.14 10.16 -13.16
N TYR A 183 6.35 10.72 -13.28
CA TYR A 183 6.58 11.89 -14.13
C TYR A 183 6.35 11.57 -15.61
N GLN A 184 6.76 10.39 -16.09
CA GLN A 184 6.49 9.96 -17.46
C GLN A 184 5.00 9.88 -17.75
N LEU A 185 4.25 9.26 -16.84
CA LEU A 185 2.80 9.21 -16.93
C LEU A 185 2.18 10.61 -16.93
N LEU A 186 2.53 11.46 -15.95
CA LEU A 186 1.99 12.82 -15.85
C LEU A 186 2.24 13.61 -17.14
N PHE A 187 3.48 13.62 -17.65
CA PHE A 187 3.80 14.34 -18.88
C PHE A 187 3.15 13.72 -20.12
N SER A 188 2.86 12.41 -20.13
CA SER A 188 2.13 11.77 -21.23
C SER A 188 0.65 12.18 -21.30
N ILE A 189 0.02 12.48 -20.15
CA ILE A 189 -1.40 12.84 -20.08
C ILE A 189 -1.64 14.35 -20.12
N VAL A 190 -0.70 15.18 -19.63
CA VAL A 190 -0.89 16.64 -19.51
C VAL A 190 -1.40 17.28 -20.81
N PRO A 191 -0.88 16.97 -22.02
CA PRO A 191 -1.39 17.58 -23.24
C PRO A 191 -2.89 17.31 -23.47
N ALA A 192 -3.34 16.08 -23.20
CA ALA A 192 -4.74 15.67 -23.37
C ALA A 192 -5.68 16.30 -22.33
N TYR A 193 -5.18 16.59 -21.14
CA TYR A 193 -5.98 17.12 -20.02
C TYR A 193 -5.79 18.62 -19.76
N SER A 194 -4.93 19.30 -20.51
CA SER A 194 -4.61 20.73 -20.30
C SER A 194 -5.86 21.63 -20.30
N GLY A 195 -6.82 21.37 -21.20
CA GLY A 195 -8.10 22.08 -21.23
C GLY A 195 -9.03 21.80 -20.03
N ILE A 196 -9.01 20.56 -19.50
CA ILE A 196 -9.78 20.18 -18.31
C ILE A 196 -9.17 20.82 -17.06
N ILE A 197 -7.83 20.82 -16.95
CA ILE A 197 -7.11 21.47 -15.85
C ILE A 197 -7.41 22.98 -15.83
N GLU A 198 -7.38 23.64 -17.00
CA GLU A 198 -7.75 25.06 -17.09
C GLU A 198 -9.20 25.30 -16.67
N MET A 199 -10.13 24.43 -17.08
CA MET A 199 -11.53 24.49 -16.67
C MET A 199 -11.70 24.36 -15.14
N LEU A 200 -11.05 23.37 -14.53
CA LEU A 200 -11.11 23.13 -13.08
C LEU A 200 -10.50 24.29 -12.28
N LEU A 201 -9.35 24.81 -12.70
CA LEU A 201 -8.72 25.97 -12.05
C LEU A 201 -9.58 27.24 -12.14
N ARG A 202 -10.29 27.44 -13.24
CA ARG A 202 -11.26 28.54 -13.37
C ARG A 202 -12.44 28.36 -12.41
N GLN A 203 -12.91 27.13 -12.22
CA GLN A 203 -14.07 26.82 -11.38
C GLN A 203 -13.75 26.88 -9.88
N GLU A 204 -12.67 26.25 -9.42
CA GLU A 204 -12.33 26.18 -7.99
C GLU A 204 -11.56 27.40 -7.49
N MET A 205 -10.54 27.83 -8.22
CA MET A 205 -9.63 28.89 -7.76
C MET A 205 -10.12 30.29 -8.16
N ARG A 206 -11.30 30.39 -8.79
CA ARG A 206 -11.81 31.62 -9.45
C ARG A 206 -10.73 32.30 -10.31
N TYR A 207 -9.84 31.50 -10.89
CA TYR A 207 -8.71 31.99 -11.64
C TYR A 207 -9.22 32.63 -12.94
N LYS A 208 -9.16 33.96 -13.05
CA LYS A 208 -9.60 34.71 -14.24
C LYS A 208 -8.50 34.91 -15.28
N GLY A 209 -7.28 34.44 -14.99
CA GLY A 209 -6.13 34.54 -15.89
C GLY A 209 -6.18 33.51 -17.02
N LYS A 210 -5.36 33.72 -18.05
CA LYS A 210 -5.00 32.65 -18.99
C LYS A 210 -4.09 31.68 -18.25
N PHE A 211 -4.32 30.38 -18.37
CA PHE A 211 -3.40 29.40 -17.78
C PHE A 211 -1.99 29.66 -18.33
N PRO A 212 -0.97 29.82 -17.47
CA PRO A 212 0.33 30.36 -17.89
C PRO A 212 1.19 29.34 -18.65
N LEU A 213 0.73 28.09 -18.76
CA LEU A 213 1.44 27.00 -19.42
C LEU A 213 0.68 26.57 -20.67
N LYS A 214 1.28 26.75 -21.84
CA LYS A 214 0.81 26.09 -23.07
C LYS A 214 1.40 24.69 -23.13
N THR A 215 0.73 23.79 -23.84
CA THR A 215 1.27 22.45 -24.11
C THR A 215 2.60 22.51 -24.86
N SER A 216 2.82 23.54 -25.69
CA SER A 216 4.09 23.82 -26.37
C SER A 216 5.24 24.21 -25.44
N ASP A 217 4.93 24.66 -24.22
CA ASP A 217 5.92 25.13 -23.25
C ASP A 217 6.44 23.98 -22.38
N LEU A 218 5.84 22.79 -22.51
CA LEU A 218 6.26 21.61 -21.76
C LEU A 218 7.51 21.00 -22.39
N PRO A 219 8.59 20.79 -21.61
CA PRO A 219 9.75 20.09 -22.12
C PRO A 219 9.39 18.62 -22.46
N PRO A 220 10.15 17.99 -23.37
CA PRO A 220 10.06 16.54 -23.57
C PRO A 220 10.27 15.81 -22.24
N THR A 221 9.43 14.80 -21.99
CA THR A 221 9.46 13.99 -20.76
C THR A 221 10.85 13.45 -20.46
N GLU A 222 11.59 13.03 -21.49
CA GLU A 222 12.94 12.48 -21.40
C GLU A 222 13.91 13.48 -20.77
N VAL A 223 13.78 14.76 -21.09
CA VAL A 223 14.62 15.82 -20.52
C VAL A 223 14.32 16.00 -19.03
N VAL A 224 13.04 15.91 -18.65
CA VAL A 224 12.58 16.07 -17.26
C VAL A 224 13.04 14.92 -16.39
N VAL A 225 12.95 13.67 -16.87
CA VAL A 225 13.24 12.48 -16.06
C VAL A 225 14.70 12.04 -16.13
N LYS A 226 15.49 12.53 -17.09
CA LYS A 226 16.92 12.22 -17.23
C LYS A 226 17.75 12.41 -15.95
N PRO A 227 17.62 13.50 -15.16
CA PRO A 227 18.39 13.66 -13.92
C PRO A 227 17.85 12.81 -12.75
N MET A 228 16.68 12.17 -12.91
CA MET A 228 16.06 11.41 -11.83
C MET A 228 16.64 10.00 -11.74
N PHE A 229 16.65 9.48 -10.52
CA PHE A 229 17.10 8.14 -10.18
C PHE A 229 16.14 7.54 -9.14
N PRO A 230 16.15 6.21 -8.92
CA PRO A 230 15.31 5.58 -7.91
C PRO A 230 15.61 6.14 -6.53
N ASN A 231 14.54 6.54 -5.84
CA ASN A 231 14.59 6.96 -4.46
C ASN A 231 14.60 5.73 -3.57
N PHE A 232 15.45 5.76 -2.55
CA PHE A 232 15.49 4.74 -1.52
C PHE A 232 15.48 5.38 -0.14
N SER A 233 14.81 4.72 0.79
CA SER A 233 14.85 5.08 2.20
C SER A 233 14.99 3.82 3.05
N VAL A 234 15.93 3.84 3.97
CA VAL A 234 16.21 2.77 4.91
C VAL A 234 16.02 3.29 6.32
N VAL A 235 15.35 2.48 7.14
CA VAL A 235 15.23 2.74 8.57
C VAL A 235 15.93 1.65 9.36
N THR A 236 16.78 2.08 10.28
CA THR A 236 17.49 1.22 11.23
C THR A 236 17.09 1.58 12.67
N VAL A 237 17.25 0.63 13.57
CA VAL A 237 16.95 0.79 15.00
C VAL A 237 18.14 0.28 15.77
N ASP A 238 18.74 1.13 16.60
CA ASP A 238 19.82 0.77 17.49
C ASP A 238 19.59 1.33 18.90
N LYS A 239 20.62 1.25 19.75
CA LYS A 239 20.58 1.75 21.13
C LYS A 239 20.41 3.28 21.24
N ASP A 240 20.80 4.02 20.20
CA ASP A 240 20.79 5.48 20.17
C ASP A 240 19.51 6.03 19.52
N GLY A 241 18.68 5.13 18.96
CA GLY A 241 17.32 5.40 18.53
C GLY A 241 17.05 4.97 17.09
N PHE A 242 16.28 5.80 16.40
CA PHE A 242 15.85 5.57 15.04
C PHE A 242 16.65 6.40 14.05
N HIS A 243 17.22 5.73 13.06
CA HIS A 243 17.98 6.41 12.00
C HIS A 243 17.31 6.14 10.66
N ALA A 244 16.95 7.21 9.97
CA ALA A 244 16.43 7.17 8.61
C ALA A 244 17.47 7.75 7.66
N VAL A 245 17.92 6.93 6.71
CA VAL A 245 18.84 7.35 5.65
C VAL A 245 18.10 7.25 4.34
N SER A 246 18.01 8.37 3.62
CA SER A 246 17.35 8.44 2.32
C SER A 246 18.24 9.02 1.24
N ARG A 247 18.02 8.53 0.03
CA ARG A 247 18.64 8.97 -1.21
C ARG A 247 17.50 9.24 -2.20
N SER A 248 17.28 10.49 -2.56
CA SER A 248 16.14 10.87 -3.40
C SER A 248 16.53 11.88 -4.48
N SER A 249 16.03 11.68 -5.71
CA SER A 249 16.24 12.61 -6.82
C SER A 249 15.17 13.71 -6.90
N VAL A 250 14.02 13.48 -6.30
CA VAL A 250 12.94 14.45 -6.14
C VAL A 250 12.48 14.46 -4.68
N PRO A 251 11.95 15.59 -4.16
CA PRO A 251 11.26 15.59 -2.89
C PRO A 251 10.06 14.63 -2.97
N SER A 252 10.26 13.41 -2.49
CA SER A 252 9.20 12.41 -2.38
C SER A 252 8.92 12.17 -0.92
N ILE A 253 7.63 12.17 -0.58
CA ILE A 253 7.16 11.47 0.59
C ILE A 253 7.26 9.98 0.26
N ASP A 254 8.36 9.34 0.63
CA ASP A 254 8.52 7.92 0.41
C ASP A 254 7.58 7.20 1.38
N ILE A 255 6.48 6.62 0.87
CA ILE A 255 5.38 6.08 1.69
C ILE A 255 5.90 5.00 2.65
N GLY A 256 6.93 4.24 2.29
CA GLY A 256 7.55 3.29 3.22
C GLY A 256 8.30 3.99 4.35
N SER A 257 8.92 5.15 4.11
CA SER A 257 9.49 5.97 5.18
C SER A 257 8.42 6.61 6.06
N ILE A 258 7.26 7.03 5.53
CA ILE A 258 6.16 7.54 6.37
C ILE A 258 5.44 6.42 7.10
N ALA A 259 5.18 5.28 6.48
CA ALA A 259 4.60 4.14 7.17
C ALA A 259 5.50 3.79 8.36
N VAL A 260 6.80 3.61 8.11
CA VAL A 260 7.77 3.31 9.15
C VAL A 260 7.92 4.44 10.16
N LEU A 261 8.09 5.70 9.77
CA LEU A 261 8.22 6.86 10.67
C LEU A 261 6.92 7.18 11.42
N GLN A 262 5.74 6.84 10.92
CA GLN A 262 4.50 6.82 11.70
C GLN A 262 4.53 5.66 12.71
N TYR A 263 5.00 4.46 12.32
CA TYR A 263 5.17 3.33 13.22
C TYR A 263 6.25 3.59 14.30
N ILE A 264 7.23 4.45 14.04
CA ILE A 264 8.47 4.62 14.80
C ILE A 264 8.58 5.96 15.53
N GLY A 265 8.18 7.08 14.93
CA GLY A 265 8.12 8.39 15.59
C GLY A 265 7.13 8.41 16.78
N LEU A 266 6.20 7.46 16.80
CA LEU A 266 5.39 7.17 17.97
C LEU A 266 6.19 6.40 19.05
N LEU A 267 7.12 5.50 18.74
CA LEU A 267 7.86 4.72 19.75
C LEU A 267 8.88 5.52 20.60
N LEU A 268 9.19 6.78 20.26
CA LEU A 268 10.18 7.64 20.96
C LEU A 268 9.62 8.97 21.52
N GLN A 269 8.31 9.08 21.74
CA GLN A 269 7.73 10.10 22.63
C GLN A 269 7.06 9.46 23.84
#